data_AF-A0A952UP13-F1
#
_entry.id   AF-A0A952UP13-F1
#
_cell.length_a   1.000
_cell.length_b   1.000
_cell.length_c   1.000
_cell.angle_alpha   90.00
_cell.angle_beta   90.00
_cell.angle_gamma   90.00
#
_symmetry.space_group_name_H-M   'P 1'
#
loop_
_entity.id
_entity.type
_entity.pdbx_description
1 polymer ?
#
loop_
_entity_poly.entity_id
_entity_poly.type
_entity_poly.pdbx_seq_one_letter_code
_entity_poly.pdbx_strand_id
1 'polypeptide(L)'
;MKGVLTWSEAWQRFGSDPVLFYSACATLILVLVSLGTGVARGDALVLAKPKVALRILGAVVLGFLLEALAQRLGASPPWVVAAANGVAALPVLVVALAYGPSLGLLAGALFAASVARGAFPGLHEAFLTLELVILGWLAIYPSPRTARWAGPLNALVAGALTWGTAGTAWLAFGGQAIRLHDLLAVSRAVSVETVVTVALLFALGPAAYARLFPESRIAPTPPAFGGARPPDDVRREEPPDALATAEWAPQPRRRAELVAPALTPDDPNA
;
A
#
# COMPACT_ATOMS: atom_id res chain seq x y z
N MET A 1 5.50 16.21 35.35
CA MET A 1 4.76 14.94 35.50
C MET A 1 3.39 15.14 34.85
N LYS A 2 3.17 14.62 33.64
CA LYS A 2 1.82 14.64 33.03
C LYS A 2 0.99 13.59 33.77
N GLY A 3 -0.06 14.02 34.46
CA GLY A 3 -0.97 13.11 35.15
C GLY A 3 -1.51 12.07 34.18
N VAL A 4 -1.54 10.81 34.61
CA VAL A 4 -2.23 9.74 33.87
C VAL A 4 -3.70 10.13 33.82
N LEU A 5 -4.19 10.47 32.63
CA LEU A 5 -5.61 10.75 32.40
C LEU A 5 -6.43 9.57 32.90
N THR A 6 -7.42 9.85 33.73
CA THR A 6 -8.40 8.83 34.12
C THR A 6 -9.25 8.44 32.91
N TRP A 7 -9.76 7.21 32.87
CA TRP A 7 -10.63 6.76 31.78
C TRP A 7 -11.86 7.65 31.58
N SER A 8 -12.40 8.22 32.67
CA SER A 8 -13.48 9.19 32.64
C SER A 8 -13.10 10.49 31.93
N GLU A 9 -11.90 11.03 32.19
CA GLU A 9 -11.43 12.26 31.52
C GLU A 9 -11.13 12.01 30.03
N ALA A 10 -10.61 10.83 29.70
CA ALA A 10 -10.40 10.43 28.31
C ALA A 10 -11.73 10.34 27.56
N TRP A 11 -12.75 9.71 28.15
CA TRP A 11 -14.08 9.60 27.54
C TRP A 11 -14.78 10.95 27.41
N GLN A 12 -14.65 11.81 28.43
CA GLN A 12 -15.19 13.17 28.38
C GLN A 12 -14.55 13.99 27.27
N ARG A 13 -13.22 13.87 27.06
CA ARG A 13 -12.53 14.50 25.93
C ARG A 13 -13.04 14.03 24.59
N PHE A 14 -13.26 12.72 24.43
CA PHE A 14 -13.85 12.15 23.21
C PHE A 14 -15.23 12.72 22.91
N GLY A 15 -16.05 12.99 23.94
CA GLY A 15 -17.36 13.61 23.77
C GLY A 15 -17.33 15.12 23.52
N SER A 16 -16.29 15.81 24.00
CA SER A 16 -16.22 17.28 23.92
C SER A 16 -15.43 17.82 22.73
N ASP A 17 -14.47 17.07 22.21
CA ASP A 17 -13.63 17.48 21.08
C ASP A 17 -14.11 16.79 19.78
N PRO A 18 -14.80 17.53 18.88
CA PRO A 18 -15.31 16.94 17.65
C PRO A 18 -14.17 16.47 16.72
N VAL A 19 -13.01 17.12 16.73
CA VAL A 19 -11.89 16.74 15.87
C VAL A 19 -11.34 15.39 16.30
N LEU A 20 -11.12 15.20 17.61
CA LEU A 20 -10.75 13.90 18.17
C LEU A 20 -11.75 12.81 17.79
N PHE A 21 -13.04 13.06 17.99
CA PHE A 21 -14.10 12.10 17.70
C PHE A 21 -14.14 11.69 16.23
N TYR A 22 -14.25 12.67 15.31
CA TYR A 22 -14.36 12.38 13.89
C TYR A 22 -13.08 11.75 13.32
N SER A 23 -11.90 12.17 13.76
CA SER A 23 -10.63 11.57 13.33
C SER A 23 -10.48 10.12 13.83
N ALA A 24 -10.89 9.83 15.06
CA ALA A 24 -10.90 8.47 15.60
C ALA A 24 -11.90 7.57 14.86
N CYS A 25 -13.12 8.07 14.60
CA CYS A 25 -14.10 7.37 13.76
C CYS A 25 -13.58 7.13 12.35
N ALA A 26 -12.95 8.12 11.71
CA ALA A 26 -12.35 7.97 10.39
C ALA A 26 -11.24 6.92 10.39
N THR A 27 -10.39 6.91 11.43
CA THR A 27 -9.35 5.88 11.63
C THR A 27 -9.99 4.49 11.71
N LEU A 28 -11.03 4.33 12.53
CA LEU A 28 -11.73 3.07 12.71
C LEU A 28 -12.37 2.59 11.40
N ILE A 29 -13.08 3.45 10.70
CA ILE A 29 -13.69 3.14 9.40
C ILE A 29 -12.61 2.70 8.40
N LEU A 30 -11.48 3.43 8.35
CA LEU A 30 -10.40 3.11 7.44
C LEU A 30 -9.78 1.73 7.73
N VAL A 31 -9.59 1.39 9.00
CA VAL A 31 -9.14 0.04 9.41
C VAL A 31 -10.16 -1.02 9.02
N LEU A 32 -11.44 -0.79 9.31
CA LEU A 32 -12.52 -1.75 9.02
C LEU A 32 -12.68 -1.98 7.51
N VAL A 33 -12.65 -0.94 6.69
CA VAL A 33 -12.72 -1.05 5.23
C VAL A 33 -11.48 -1.75 4.68
N SER A 34 -10.29 -1.39 5.18
CA SER A 34 -9.04 -2.01 4.75
C SER A 34 -9.01 -3.50 5.06
N LEU A 35 -9.28 -3.90 6.31
CA LEU A 35 -9.28 -5.30 6.70
C LEU A 35 -10.46 -6.08 6.12
N GLY A 36 -11.66 -5.48 6.09
CA GLY A 36 -12.85 -6.10 5.54
C GLY A 36 -12.69 -6.46 4.06
N THR A 37 -12.04 -5.58 3.28
CA THR A 37 -11.71 -5.88 1.87
C THR A 37 -10.61 -6.93 1.73
N GLY A 38 -9.60 -6.94 2.62
CA GLY A 38 -8.58 -8.00 2.68
C GLY A 38 -9.18 -9.38 2.91
N VAL A 39 -10.01 -9.50 3.95
CA VAL A 39 -10.74 -10.72 4.31
C VAL A 39 -11.69 -11.14 3.20
N ALA A 40 -12.48 -10.23 2.64
CA ALA A 40 -13.39 -10.53 1.53
C ALA A 40 -12.67 -11.06 0.29
N ARG A 41 -11.42 -10.64 0.10
CA ARG A 41 -10.55 -11.15 -0.97
C ARG A 41 -9.67 -12.31 -0.53
N GLY A 42 -9.75 -12.79 0.71
CA GLY A 42 -8.98 -13.90 1.24
C GLY A 42 -7.46 -13.70 1.17
N ASP A 43 -6.95 -12.50 1.45
CA ASP A 43 -5.50 -12.23 1.44
C ASP A 43 -4.71 -13.08 2.45
N ALA A 44 -5.27 -13.32 3.63
CA ALA A 44 -4.66 -14.17 4.65
C ALA A 44 -4.51 -15.64 4.22
N LEU A 45 -5.32 -16.12 3.27
CA LEU A 45 -5.25 -17.50 2.76
C LEU A 45 -3.91 -17.81 2.09
N VAL A 46 -3.17 -16.78 1.67
CA VAL A 46 -1.83 -16.93 1.11
C VAL A 46 -0.87 -17.60 2.11
N LEU A 47 -1.09 -17.45 3.42
CA LEU A 47 -0.30 -18.10 4.47
C LEU A 47 -0.42 -19.63 4.48
N ALA A 48 -1.47 -20.19 3.87
CA ALA A 48 -1.57 -21.65 3.70
C ALA A 48 -0.42 -22.22 2.85
N LYS A 49 0.26 -21.36 2.07
CA LYS A 49 1.44 -21.75 1.30
C LYS A 49 2.71 -21.54 2.14
N PRO A 50 3.43 -22.62 2.50
CA PRO A 50 4.58 -22.53 3.41
C PRO A 50 5.70 -21.65 2.86
N LYS A 51 5.92 -21.67 1.54
CA LYS A 51 6.91 -20.82 0.88
C LYS A 51 6.63 -19.33 1.06
N VAL A 52 5.36 -18.92 1.07
CA VAL A 52 5.00 -17.52 1.25
C VAL A 52 5.11 -17.13 2.71
N ALA A 53 4.63 -17.97 3.63
CA ALA A 53 4.80 -17.76 5.07
C ALA A 53 6.29 -17.56 5.45
N LEU A 54 7.18 -18.39 4.92
CA LEU A 54 8.63 -18.26 5.14
C LEU A 54 9.22 -16.97 4.58
N ARG A 55 8.71 -16.48 3.44
CA ARG A 55 9.15 -15.19 2.88
C ARG A 55 8.67 -14.00 3.69
N ILE A 56 7.43 -14.04 4.17
CA ILE A 56 6.90 -12.99 5.05
C ILE A 56 7.71 -12.96 6.34
N LEU A 57 7.96 -14.13 6.94
CA LEU A 57 8.79 -14.24 8.13
C LEU A 57 10.22 -13.75 7.85
N GLY A 58 10.82 -14.14 6.73
CA GLY A 58 12.15 -13.69 6.31
C GLY A 58 12.21 -12.17 6.09
N ALA A 59 11.17 -11.56 5.53
CA ALA A 59 11.07 -10.11 5.36
C ALA A 59 10.94 -9.39 6.70
N VAL A 60 10.14 -9.90 7.63
CA VAL A 60 10.02 -9.36 9.00
C VAL A 60 11.35 -9.45 9.74
N VAL A 61 12.01 -10.62 9.68
CA VAL A 61 13.34 -10.82 10.28
C VAL A 61 14.37 -9.88 9.66
N LEU A 62 14.37 -9.72 8.32
CA LEU A 62 15.25 -8.78 7.64
C LEU A 62 15.00 -7.34 8.08
N GLY A 63 13.74 -6.92 8.18
CA GLY A 63 13.38 -5.59 8.69
C GLY A 63 13.90 -5.38 10.11
N PHE A 64 13.69 -6.35 10.99
CA PHE A 64 14.23 -6.32 12.36
C PHE A 64 15.77 -6.22 12.39
N LEU A 65 16.48 -7.02 11.59
CA LEU A 65 17.94 -6.97 11.54
C LEU A 65 18.45 -5.63 11.02
N LEU A 66 17.78 -5.05 10.02
CA LEU A 66 18.10 -3.73 9.49
C LEU A 66 17.83 -2.63 10.52
N GLU A 67 16.73 -2.71 11.26
CA GLU A 67 16.40 -1.78 12.36
C GLU A 67 17.43 -1.89 13.49
N ALA A 68 17.79 -3.10 13.90
CA ALA A 68 18.84 -3.33 14.89
C ALA A 68 20.20 -2.78 14.43
N LEU A 69 20.50 -2.83 13.13
CA LEU A 69 21.69 -2.21 12.55
C LEU A 69 21.58 -0.68 12.54
N ALA A 70 20.42 -0.13 12.17
CA ALA A 70 20.15 1.31 12.19
C ALA A 70 20.34 1.90 13.59
N GLN A 71 19.92 1.17 14.63
CA GLN A 71 20.12 1.58 16.02
C GLN A 71 21.60 1.66 16.43
N ARG A 72 22.47 0.83 15.84
CA ARG A 72 23.93 0.92 16.06
C ARG A 72 24.53 2.18 15.44
N LEU A 73 23.86 2.79 14.48
CA LEU A 73 24.26 4.05 13.86
C LEU A 73 23.83 5.28 14.69
N GLY A 74 23.29 5.12 15.90
CA GLY A 74 22.73 6.22 16.69
C GLY A 74 23.66 7.40 16.99
N ALA A 75 24.98 7.23 16.88
CA ALA A 75 25.98 8.31 17.00
C ALA A 75 26.35 8.98 15.65
N SER A 76 25.80 8.49 14.54
CA SER A 76 26.01 9.02 13.19
C SER A 76 25.16 10.28 12.96
N PRO A 77 25.43 11.05 11.88
CA PRO A 77 24.63 12.21 11.53
C PRO A 77 23.12 11.88 11.39
N PRO A 78 22.20 12.79 11.75
CA PRO A 78 20.75 12.51 11.77
C PRO A 78 20.19 11.98 10.44
N TRP A 79 20.73 12.45 9.32
CA TRP A 79 20.31 11.99 7.98
C TRP A 79 20.71 10.54 7.69
N VAL A 80 21.82 10.06 8.26
CA VAL A 80 22.27 8.66 8.13
C VAL A 80 21.32 7.75 8.91
N VAL A 81 20.97 8.13 10.13
CA VAL A 81 20.02 7.38 10.98
C VAL A 81 18.65 7.33 10.29
N ALA A 82 18.16 8.47 9.80
CA ALA A 82 16.89 8.52 9.07
C ALA A 82 16.90 7.67 7.78
N ALA A 83 18.00 7.69 7.02
CA ALA A 83 18.15 6.83 5.85
C ALA A 83 18.13 5.33 6.22
N ALA A 84 18.83 4.95 7.30
CA ALA A 84 18.86 3.58 7.79
C ALA A 84 17.47 3.10 8.24
N ASN A 85 16.69 3.94 8.93
CA ASN A 85 15.31 3.64 9.30
C ASN A 85 14.42 3.43 8.05
N GLY A 86 14.60 4.26 7.01
CA GLY A 86 13.86 4.11 5.75
C GLY A 86 14.19 2.81 5.03
N VAL A 87 15.45 2.36 5.09
CA VAL A 87 15.87 1.04 4.60
C VAL A 87 15.25 -0.08 5.43
N ALA A 88 15.20 0.07 6.76
CA ALA A 88 14.67 -0.94 7.68
C ALA A 88 13.16 -1.17 7.55
N ALA A 89 12.39 -0.14 7.20
CA ALA A 89 10.95 -0.25 6.96
C ALA A 89 10.60 -0.93 5.62
N LEU A 90 11.52 -0.95 4.65
CA LEU A 90 11.26 -1.44 3.30
C LEU A 90 10.72 -2.88 3.26
N PRO A 91 11.29 -3.88 3.99
CA PRO A 91 10.82 -5.26 3.89
C PRO A 91 9.35 -5.44 4.28
N VAL A 92 8.88 -4.74 5.32
CA VAL A 92 7.49 -4.84 5.78
C VAL A 92 6.52 -4.08 4.86
N LEU A 93 6.94 -2.93 4.31
CA LEU A 93 6.18 -2.20 3.29
C LEU A 93 5.96 -3.05 2.04
N VAL A 94 7.01 -3.77 1.62
CA VAL A 94 6.97 -4.69 0.48
C VAL A 94 6.00 -5.84 0.72
N VAL A 95 5.93 -6.39 1.95
CA VAL A 95 4.96 -7.44 2.31
C VAL A 95 3.53 -6.92 2.22
N ALA A 96 3.25 -5.74 2.79
CA ALA A 96 1.93 -5.12 2.74
C ALA A 96 1.49 -4.88 1.28
N LEU A 97 2.36 -4.32 0.46
CA LEU A 97 2.13 -4.13 -0.97
C LEU A 97 1.87 -5.48 -1.67
N ALA A 98 2.68 -6.50 -1.40
CA ALA A 98 2.64 -7.78 -2.12
C ALA A 98 1.37 -8.59 -1.87
N TYR A 99 0.87 -8.54 -0.64
CA TYR A 99 -0.12 -9.51 -0.19
C TYR A 99 -1.41 -8.90 0.35
N GLY A 100 -1.44 -7.63 0.75
CA GLY A 100 -2.65 -6.95 1.18
C GLY A 100 -2.67 -6.60 2.67
N PRO A 101 -3.80 -6.03 3.13
CA PRO A 101 -3.93 -5.38 4.44
C PRO A 101 -3.83 -6.35 5.62
N SER A 102 -4.35 -7.58 5.54
CA SER A 102 -4.23 -8.54 6.66
C SER A 102 -2.81 -9.04 6.83
N LEU A 103 -2.05 -9.21 5.75
CA LEU A 103 -0.62 -9.55 5.85
C LEU A 103 0.25 -8.34 6.20
N GLY A 104 -0.17 -7.13 5.79
CA GLY A 104 0.40 -5.88 6.30
C GLY A 104 0.23 -5.75 7.81
N LEU A 105 -0.96 -6.03 8.35
CA LEU A 105 -1.23 -6.07 9.80
C LEU A 105 -0.34 -7.08 10.51
N LEU A 106 -0.27 -8.32 10.00
CA LEU A 106 0.55 -9.37 10.59
C LEU A 106 2.03 -8.99 10.60
N ALA A 107 2.56 -8.52 9.46
CA ALA A 107 3.96 -8.12 9.36
C ALA A 107 4.27 -6.92 10.26
N GLY A 108 3.38 -5.92 10.31
CA GLY A 108 3.49 -4.78 11.21
C GLY A 108 3.48 -5.20 12.68
N ALA A 109 2.55 -6.07 13.08
CA ALA A 109 2.46 -6.56 14.45
C ALA A 109 3.69 -7.37 14.87
N LEU A 110 4.21 -8.25 14.01
CA LEU A 110 5.42 -9.02 14.29
C LEU A 110 6.66 -8.13 14.34
N PHE A 111 6.78 -7.17 13.41
CA PHE A 111 7.86 -6.20 13.42
C PHE A 111 7.81 -5.33 14.68
N ALA A 112 6.65 -4.77 15.01
CA ALA A 112 6.40 -3.99 16.22
C ALA A 112 6.77 -4.78 17.48
N ALA A 113 6.36 -6.04 17.58
CA ALA A 113 6.71 -6.92 18.69
C ALA A 113 8.23 -7.15 18.80
N SER A 114 8.94 -7.19 17.68
CA SER A 114 10.39 -7.40 17.66
C SER A 114 11.21 -6.15 18.02
N VAL A 115 10.68 -4.95 17.76
CA VAL A 115 11.40 -3.68 17.99
C VAL A 115 10.92 -2.92 19.23
N ALA A 116 9.80 -3.33 19.83
CA ALA A 116 9.24 -2.70 21.02
C ALA A 116 10.25 -2.67 22.17
N ARG A 117 10.42 -1.49 22.77
CA ARG A 117 11.31 -1.27 23.92
C ARG A 117 10.67 -1.53 25.28
N GLY A 118 9.39 -1.87 25.29
CA GLY A 118 8.59 -2.14 26.50
C GLY A 118 7.62 -3.30 26.30
N ALA A 119 6.74 -3.52 27.28
CA ALA A 119 5.75 -4.60 27.24
C ALA A 119 4.74 -4.46 26.09
N PHE A 120 4.58 -3.24 25.57
CA PHE A 120 3.68 -2.92 24.46
C PHE A 120 4.42 -2.09 23.40
N PRO A 121 4.02 -2.21 22.11
CA PRO A 121 4.55 -1.36 21.05
C PRO A 121 4.23 0.11 21.30
N GLY A 122 5.13 1.00 20.89
CA GLY A 122 4.94 2.43 21.00
C GLY A 122 4.06 3.00 19.88
N LEU A 123 3.93 4.32 19.86
CA LEU A 123 3.13 5.03 18.85
C LEU A 123 3.70 4.91 17.45
N HIS A 124 5.03 4.90 17.32
CA HIS A 124 5.69 4.79 16.02
C HIS A 124 5.36 3.44 15.36
N GLU A 125 5.46 2.35 16.13
CA GLU A 125 5.14 1.01 15.67
C GLU A 125 3.64 0.85 15.38
N ALA A 126 2.77 1.49 16.17
CA ALA A 126 1.33 1.49 15.94
C ALA A 126 0.95 2.22 14.64
N PHE A 127 1.54 3.39 14.38
CA PHE A 127 1.31 4.13 13.13
C PHE A 127 1.90 3.42 11.92
N LEU A 128 3.11 2.86 12.03
CA LEU A 128 3.66 2.03 10.95
C LEU A 128 2.75 0.84 10.64
N THR A 129 2.22 0.16 11.67
CA THR A 129 1.30 -0.97 11.47
C THR A 129 0.02 -0.53 10.77
N LEU A 130 -0.56 0.62 11.15
CA LEU A 130 -1.72 1.19 10.48
C LEU A 130 -1.41 1.58 9.02
N GLU A 131 -0.25 2.20 8.78
CA GLU A 131 0.23 2.52 7.43
C GLU A 131 0.33 1.25 6.57
N LEU A 132 0.83 0.13 7.11
CA LEU A 132 0.91 -1.14 6.39
C LEU A 132 -0.48 -1.72 6.06
N VAL A 133 -1.45 -1.58 6.96
CA VAL A 133 -2.84 -1.99 6.69
C VAL A 133 -3.40 -1.18 5.53
N ILE A 134 -3.27 0.15 5.58
CA ILE A 134 -3.80 1.05 4.53
C ILE A 134 -3.06 0.83 3.21
N LEU A 135 -1.73 0.66 3.26
CA LEU A 135 -0.90 0.38 2.11
C LEU A 135 -1.32 -0.93 1.43
N GLY A 136 -1.56 -1.98 2.22
CA GLY A 136 -2.05 -3.25 1.70
C GLY A 136 -3.43 -3.12 1.05
N TRP A 137 -4.32 -2.32 1.64
CA TRP A 137 -5.62 -2.02 1.02
C TRP A 137 -5.48 -1.28 -0.31
N LEU A 138 -4.64 -0.25 -0.38
CA LEU A 138 -4.34 0.49 -1.61
C LEU A 138 -3.69 -0.42 -2.67
N ALA A 139 -2.91 -1.42 -2.25
CA ALA A 139 -2.29 -2.39 -3.14
C ALA A 139 -3.29 -3.39 -3.75
N ILE A 140 -4.40 -3.64 -3.05
CA ILE A 140 -5.48 -4.51 -3.51
C ILE A 140 -6.34 -3.83 -4.59
N TYR A 141 -6.43 -2.49 -4.59
CA TYR A 141 -7.15 -1.74 -5.62
C TYR A 141 -6.44 -1.87 -7.00
N PRO A 142 -7.15 -1.90 -8.15
CA PRO A 142 -6.53 -2.08 -9.46
C PRO A 142 -5.67 -0.86 -9.85
N SER A 143 -4.41 -0.79 -9.40
CA SER A 143 -3.47 0.26 -9.80
C SER A 143 -1.96 -0.04 -9.60
N PRO A 144 -1.47 -0.99 -8.77
CA PRO A 144 -0.01 -1.17 -8.63
C PRO A 144 0.70 -1.90 -9.78
N ARG A 145 -0.02 -2.34 -10.81
CA ARG A 145 0.34 -3.55 -11.56
C ARG A 145 1.33 -3.32 -12.71
N THR A 146 1.58 -2.08 -13.11
CA THR A 146 2.37 -1.78 -14.31
C THR A 146 3.35 -0.61 -14.16
N ALA A 147 3.07 0.34 -13.26
CA ALA A 147 3.86 1.54 -13.11
C ALA A 147 4.83 1.46 -11.92
N ARG A 148 6.11 1.81 -12.15
CA ARG A 148 7.14 1.89 -11.09
C ARG A 148 6.79 2.85 -9.96
N TRP A 149 5.95 3.84 -10.24
CA TRP A 149 5.53 4.86 -9.27
C TRP A 149 4.39 4.43 -8.34
N ALA A 150 3.68 3.35 -8.64
CA ALA A 150 2.47 3.01 -7.89
C ALA A 150 2.76 2.56 -6.45
N GLY A 151 3.82 1.78 -6.23
CA GLY A 151 4.26 1.41 -4.88
C GLY A 151 4.63 2.63 -4.02
N PRO A 152 5.56 3.50 -4.48
CA PRO A 152 5.89 4.73 -3.79
C PRO A 152 4.69 5.65 -3.54
N LEU A 153 3.82 5.85 -4.53
CA LEU A 153 2.64 6.70 -4.38
C LEU A 153 1.68 6.13 -3.33
N ASN A 154 1.42 4.82 -3.35
CA ASN A 154 0.58 4.17 -2.35
C ASN A 154 1.15 4.29 -0.94
N ALA A 155 2.48 4.19 -0.78
CA ALA A 155 3.13 4.41 0.51
C ALA A 155 2.94 5.84 1.03
N LEU A 156 3.09 6.84 0.16
CA LEU A 156 2.84 8.24 0.52
C LEU A 156 1.36 8.49 0.88
N VAL A 157 0.42 7.93 0.11
CA VAL A 157 -1.02 8.03 0.40
C VAL A 157 -1.36 7.31 1.71
N ALA A 158 -0.78 6.14 1.97
CA ALA A 158 -0.97 5.42 3.23
C ALA A 158 -0.47 6.23 4.44
N GLY A 159 0.72 6.84 4.34
CA GLY A 159 1.23 7.75 5.36
C GLY A 159 0.33 8.97 5.57
N ALA A 160 -0.12 9.60 4.47
CA ALA A 160 -1.03 10.75 4.53
C ALA A 160 -2.38 10.41 5.19
N LEU A 161 -2.96 9.25 4.87
CA LEU A 161 -4.20 8.79 5.48
C LEU A 161 -4.02 8.44 6.96
N THR A 162 -2.91 7.80 7.32
CA THR A 162 -2.59 7.45 8.71
C THR A 162 -2.43 8.70 9.57
N TRP A 163 -1.59 9.64 9.13
CA TRP A 163 -1.38 10.88 9.87
C TRP A 163 -2.58 11.82 9.81
N GLY A 164 -3.32 11.83 8.70
CA GLY A 164 -4.56 12.60 8.57
C GLY A 164 -5.69 12.11 9.48
N THR A 165 -5.67 10.84 9.90
CA THR A 165 -6.71 10.24 10.76
C THR A 165 -6.19 9.93 12.17
N ALA A 166 -5.38 8.88 12.33
CA ALA A 166 -4.86 8.48 13.63
C ALA A 166 -3.89 9.52 14.22
N GLY A 167 -3.07 10.13 13.37
CA GLY A 167 -2.17 11.21 13.75
C GLY A 167 -2.91 12.45 14.26
N THR A 168 -3.95 12.89 13.55
CA THR A 168 -4.80 14.00 14.00
C THR A 168 -5.52 13.68 15.30
N ALA A 169 -6.09 12.48 15.43
CA ALA A 169 -6.73 12.04 16.66
C ALA A 169 -5.74 12.05 17.84
N TRP A 170 -4.51 11.57 17.63
CA TRP A 170 -3.47 11.56 18.66
C TRP A 170 -3.05 12.97 19.10
N LEU A 171 -2.86 13.89 18.16
CA LEU A 171 -2.52 15.29 18.45
C LEU A 171 -3.66 16.01 19.18
N ALA A 172 -4.91 15.80 18.74
CA ALA A 172 -6.12 16.31 19.40
C ALA A 172 -6.21 15.81 20.84
N PHE A 173 -6.00 14.51 21.05
CA PHE A 173 -6.00 13.90 22.38
C PHE A 173 -4.94 14.51 23.31
N GLY A 174 -3.79 14.91 22.76
CA GLY A 174 -2.73 15.65 23.45
C GLY A 174 -3.10 17.08 23.86
N GLY A 175 -4.25 17.59 23.44
CA GLY A 175 -4.69 18.97 23.66
C GLY A 175 -3.95 20.00 22.81
N GLN A 176 -3.34 19.57 21.70
CA GLN A 176 -2.64 20.48 20.80
C GLN A 176 -3.62 21.07 19.77
N ALA A 177 -3.47 22.37 19.47
CA ALA A 177 -4.20 22.98 18.37
C ALA A 177 -3.71 22.36 17.05
N ILE A 178 -4.62 21.77 16.27
CA ILE A 178 -4.24 21.07 15.04
C ILE A 178 -4.09 22.09 13.91
N ARG A 179 -2.85 22.32 13.48
CA ARG A 179 -2.54 23.09 12.27
C ARG A 179 -1.82 22.20 11.27
N LEU A 180 -1.99 22.49 9.97
CA LEU A 180 -1.39 21.69 8.91
C LEU A 180 0.14 21.62 9.03
N HIS A 181 0.80 22.71 9.44
CA HIS A 181 2.25 22.71 9.62
C HIS A 181 2.71 21.82 10.78
N ASP A 182 1.95 21.75 11.87
CA ASP A 182 2.25 20.87 13.01
C ASP A 182 2.10 19.41 12.59
N LEU A 183 1.07 19.10 11.80
CA LEU A 183 0.88 17.78 11.23
C LEU A 183 2.06 17.38 10.33
N LEU A 184 2.49 18.27 9.43
CA LEU A 184 3.61 18.02 8.51
C LEU A 184 4.95 17.88 9.25
N ALA A 185 5.17 18.70 10.28
CA ALA A 185 6.38 18.65 11.11
C ALA A 185 6.46 17.35 11.92
N VAL A 186 5.34 16.91 12.51
CA VAL A 186 5.29 15.72 13.36
C VAL A 186 5.23 14.43 12.55
N SER A 187 4.49 14.42 11.43
CA SER A 187 4.41 13.27 10.50
C SER A 187 5.69 13.01 9.74
N ARG A 188 6.64 13.96 9.74
CA ARG A 188 7.88 13.86 8.96
C ARG A 188 7.61 13.60 7.48
N ALA A 189 6.52 14.15 6.94
CA ALA A 189 6.02 13.90 5.59
C ALA A 189 7.06 14.09 4.48
N VAL A 190 8.04 14.98 4.69
CA VAL A 190 9.21 15.17 3.81
C VAL A 190 10.49 14.95 4.62
N SER A 191 10.70 13.72 5.07
CA SER A 191 11.92 13.33 5.77
C SER A 191 12.84 12.50 4.87
N VAL A 192 14.11 12.45 5.25
CA VAL A 192 15.11 11.59 4.58
C VAL A 192 14.65 10.13 4.57
N GLU A 193 14.01 9.68 5.64
CA GLU A 193 13.41 8.35 5.76
C GLU A 193 12.36 8.10 4.67
N THR A 194 11.42 9.02 4.51
CA THR A 194 10.39 8.95 3.45
C THR A 194 11.01 8.95 2.05
N VAL A 195 12.00 9.82 1.81
CA VAL A 195 12.68 9.93 0.52
C VAL A 195 13.43 8.65 0.18
N VAL A 196 14.16 8.09 1.13
CA VAL A 196 14.90 6.82 0.95
C VAL A 196 13.92 5.68 0.69
N THR A 197 12.85 5.60 1.48
CA THR A 197 11.80 4.58 1.29
C THR A 197 11.17 4.66 -0.10
N VAL A 198 10.77 5.87 -0.53
CA VAL A 198 10.21 6.13 -1.87
C VAL A 198 11.20 5.74 -2.97
N ALA A 199 12.47 6.13 -2.84
CA ALA A 199 13.50 5.81 -3.80
C ALA A 199 13.74 4.29 -3.91
N LEU A 200 13.77 3.58 -2.78
CA LEU A 200 13.95 2.13 -2.74
C LEU A 200 12.74 1.39 -3.31
N LEU A 201 11.51 1.81 -2.97
CA LEU A 201 10.30 1.25 -3.55
C LEU A 201 10.25 1.45 -5.07
N PHE A 202 10.68 2.63 -5.54
CA PHE A 202 10.78 2.94 -6.97
C PHE A 202 11.84 2.06 -7.66
N ALA A 203 12.99 1.86 -7.00
CA ALA A 203 14.10 1.05 -7.51
C ALA A 203 13.77 -0.44 -7.57
N LEU A 204 13.02 -0.97 -6.59
CA LEU A 204 12.65 -2.38 -6.54
C LEU A 204 11.86 -2.77 -7.80
N GLY A 205 10.93 -1.92 -8.24
CA GLY A 205 10.25 -2.04 -9.53
C GLY A 205 9.43 -3.34 -9.73
N PRO A 206 8.51 -3.38 -10.70
CA PRO A 206 7.57 -4.52 -10.83
C PRO A 206 8.26 -5.89 -11.00
N ALA A 207 9.40 -5.93 -11.72
CA ALA A 207 10.12 -7.17 -12.01
C ALA A 207 10.80 -7.78 -10.77
N ALA A 208 11.44 -6.97 -9.90
CA ALA A 208 12.04 -7.51 -8.69
C ALA A 208 10.96 -7.92 -7.68
N TYR A 209 9.86 -7.16 -7.59
CA TYR A 209 8.68 -7.55 -6.81
C TYR A 209 8.17 -8.94 -7.19
N ALA A 210 7.96 -9.20 -8.48
CA ALA A 210 7.50 -10.50 -8.96
C ALA A 210 8.48 -11.65 -8.66
N ARG A 211 9.79 -11.39 -8.65
CA ARG A 211 10.84 -12.38 -8.35
C ARG A 211 10.97 -12.68 -6.86
N LEU A 212 10.89 -11.66 -6.02
CA LEU A 212 11.03 -11.80 -4.57
C LEU A 212 9.77 -12.39 -3.94
N PHE A 213 8.60 -12.07 -4.51
CA PHE A 213 7.30 -12.54 -4.04
C PHE A 213 6.48 -13.13 -5.20
N PRO A 214 6.92 -14.27 -5.81
CA PRO A 214 6.09 -14.97 -6.77
C PRO A 214 4.82 -15.44 -6.09
N GLU A 215 3.71 -15.35 -6.83
CA GLU A 215 2.34 -15.47 -6.32
C GLU A 215 1.87 -14.30 -5.44
N SER A 216 2.63 -13.21 -5.35
CA SER A 216 2.06 -11.93 -4.93
C SER A 216 0.90 -11.58 -5.84
N ARG A 217 -0.14 -10.96 -5.28
CA ARG A 217 -1.27 -10.43 -6.06
C ARG A 217 -0.87 -9.24 -6.94
N ILE A 218 0.40 -8.81 -6.83
CA ILE A 218 1.08 -7.84 -7.68
C ILE A 218 1.54 -8.44 -9.01
N ALA A 219 1.81 -9.76 -9.08
CA ALA A 219 2.23 -10.36 -10.35
C ALA A 219 1.05 -10.28 -11.34
N PRO A 220 1.23 -9.68 -12.53
CA PRO A 220 0.21 -9.76 -13.55
C PRO A 220 -0.08 -11.23 -13.79
N THR A 221 -1.35 -11.64 -13.70
CA THR A 221 -1.78 -12.77 -14.52
C THR A 221 -1.38 -12.36 -15.93
N PRO A 222 -0.44 -13.06 -16.60
CA PRO A 222 -0.14 -12.75 -17.98
C PRO A 222 -1.50 -12.68 -18.69
N PRO A 223 -1.76 -11.65 -19.52
CA PRO A 223 -2.97 -11.65 -20.30
C PRO A 223 -3.03 -13.00 -21.01
N ALA A 224 -4.21 -13.63 -21.02
CA ALA A 224 -4.42 -14.89 -21.70
C ALA A 224 -4.31 -14.73 -23.23
N PHE A 225 -3.26 -14.08 -23.74
CA PHE A 225 -2.80 -14.19 -25.11
C PHE A 225 -1.99 -15.50 -25.24
N GLY A 226 -2.72 -16.58 -25.04
CA GLY A 226 -2.26 -17.96 -25.14
C GLY A 226 -3.42 -18.95 -25.20
N GLY A 227 -4.66 -18.46 -25.34
CA GLY A 227 -5.74 -19.28 -25.83
C GLY A 227 -5.47 -19.56 -27.30
N ALA A 228 -5.10 -20.80 -27.61
CA ALA A 228 -5.31 -21.35 -28.94
C ALA A 228 -6.69 -20.90 -29.43
N ARG A 229 -6.72 -20.31 -30.63
CA ARG A 229 -7.93 -19.93 -31.34
C ARG A 229 -8.95 -21.08 -31.18
N PRO A 230 -10.09 -20.88 -30.49
CA PRO A 230 -11.10 -21.93 -30.45
C PRO A 230 -11.58 -22.13 -31.90
N PRO A 231 -11.76 -23.38 -32.36
CA PRO A 231 -12.41 -23.62 -33.65
C PRO A 231 -13.79 -22.95 -33.66
N ASP A 232 -14.13 -22.34 -34.80
CA ASP A 232 -15.18 -21.35 -35.02
C ASP A 232 -16.65 -21.80 -34.75
N ASP A 233 -16.91 -22.91 -34.07
CA ASP A 233 -18.22 -23.59 -34.17
C ASP A 233 -19.15 -23.51 -32.96
N VAL A 234 -18.87 -22.73 -31.92
CA VAL A 234 -19.84 -22.57 -30.81
C VAL A 234 -19.98 -21.14 -30.36
N ARG A 235 -20.62 -20.33 -31.23
CA ARG A 235 -21.25 -19.08 -30.81
C ARG A 235 -22.50 -19.42 -30.00
N ARG A 236 -22.34 -19.70 -28.71
CA ARG A 236 -23.47 -19.68 -27.78
C ARG A 236 -23.91 -18.23 -27.63
N GLU A 237 -25.15 -17.95 -28.00
CA GLU A 237 -25.84 -16.70 -27.70
C GLU A 237 -25.84 -16.49 -26.18
N GLU A 238 -25.06 -15.52 -25.70
CA GLU A 238 -25.23 -14.98 -24.35
C GLU A 238 -26.55 -14.19 -24.30
N PRO A 239 -27.40 -14.38 -23.27
CA PRO A 239 -28.58 -13.56 -23.10
C PRO A 239 -28.15 -12.11 -22.77
N PRO A 240 -28.79 -11.09 -23.36
CA PRO A 240 -28.41 -9.70 -23.14
C PRO A 240 -28.62 -9.31 -21.67
N ASP A 241 -27.55 -8.85 -21.03
CA ASP A 241 -27.56 -8.27 -19.69
C ASP A 241 -28.51 -7.06 -19.63
N ALA A 242 -29.59 -7.20 -18.87
CA ALA A 242 -30.68 -6.23 -18.74
C ALA A 242 -30.34 -4.96 -17.92
N LEU A 243 -29.06 -4.67 -17.68
CA LEU A 243 -28.61 -3.53 -16.88
C LEU A 243 -27.55 -2.65 -17.56
N ALA A 244 -27.24 -2.88 -18.83
CA ALA A 244 -26.46 -1.94 -19.62
C ALA A 244 -27.35 -0.75 -20.02
N THR A 245 -27.31 0.33 -19.23
CA THR A 245 -27.87 1.62 -19.63
C THR A 245 -27.28 2.04 -20.98
N ALA A 246 -28.16 2.40 -21.91
CA ALA A 246 -27.92 2.57 -23.36
C ALA A 246 -26.89 3.65 -23.78
N GLU A 247 -26.14 4.25 -22.86
CA GLU A 247 -25.22 5.36 -23.14
C GLU A 247 -23.76 4.95 -23.37
N TRP A 248 -23.38 3.69 -23.14
CA TRP A 248 -22.00 3.24 -23.37
C TRP A 248 -21.92 1.94 -24.16
N ALA A 249 -22.50 1.94 -25.37
CA ALA A 249 -22.11 1.00 -26.40
C ALA A 249 -20.87 1.56 -27.13
N PRO A 250 -19.65 1.00 -26.94
CA PRO A 250 -18.52 1.38 -27.76
C PRO A 250 -18.85 1.06 -29.23
N GLN A 251 -18.84 2.08 -30.10
CA GLN A 251 -19.06 1.84 -31.53
C GLN A 251 -18.02 0.81 -32.02
N PRO A 252 -18.44 -0.17 -32.84
CA PRO A 252 -17.52 -1.12 -33.43
C PRO A 252 -16.51 -0.33 -34.28
N ARG A 253 -15.23 -0.45 -33.94
CA ARG A 253 -14.13 0.14 -34.73
C ARG A 253 -14.21 -0.44 -36.14
N ARG A 254 -14.75 0.33 -37.09
CA ARG A 254 -14.55 0.06 -38.52
C ARG A 254 -13.05 0.17 -38.77
N ARG A 255 -12.40 -0.96 -39.04
CA ARG A 255 -11.06 -0.96 -39.61
C ARG A 255 -11.14 -0.19 -40.92
N ALA A 256 -10.51 0.97 -40.99
CA ALA A 256 -10.17 1.56 -42.27
C ALA A 256 -9.17 0.61 -42.91
N GLU A 257 -9.59 -0.10 -43.96
CA GLU A 257 -8.64 -0.73 -44.89
C GLU A 257 -7.77 0.40 -45.46
N LEU A 258 -6.48 0.36 -45.15
CA LEU A 258 -5.49 1.17 -45.83
C LEU A 258 -5.39 0.61 -47.26
N VAL A 259 -6.09 1.24 -48.19
CA VAL A 259 -5.92 1.01 -49.63
C VAL A 259 -4.55 1.56 -50.00
N ALA A 260 -3.59 0.66 -50.28
CA ALA A 260 -2.33 1.06 -50.88
C ALA A 260 -2.59 1.60 -52.30
N PRO A 261 -2.06 2.78 -52.68
CA PRO A 261 -2.17 3.24 -54.05
C PRO A 261 -1.38 2.31 -54.97
N ALA A 262 -1.99 1.93 -56.10
CA ALA A 262 -1.30 1.15 -57.12
C ALA A 262 -0.16 1.98 -57.73
N LEU A 263 1.07 1.47 -57.64
CA LEU A 263 2.22 2.02 -58.36
C LEU A 263 1.99 1.82 -59.86
N THR A 264 1.90 2.92 -60.61
CA THR A 264 1.90 2.87 -62.08
C THR A 264 3.33 2.60 -62.60
N PRO A 265 3.51 1.83 -63.68
CA PRO A 265 4.83 1.36 -64.13
C PRO A 265 5.78 2.44 -64.69
N ASP A 266 5.33 3.69 -64.84
CA ASP A 266 6.06 4.76 -65.50
C ASP A 266 6.39 5.92 -64.55
N ASP A 267 6.99 5.63 -63.39
CA ASP A 267 7.65 6.66 -62.56
C ASP A 267 9.16 6.67 -62.84
N PRO A 268 9.72 7.72 -63.48
CA PRO A 268 11.15 7.82 -63.76
C PRO A 268 12.00 8.20 -62.53
N ASN A 269 11.43 8.29 -61.32
CA ASN A 269 12.15 8.57 -60.07
C ASN A 269 12.00 7.49 -58.98
N ALA A 270 11.61 6.25 -59.33
CA ALA A 270 11.67 5.09 -58.44
C ALA A 270 13.05 4.42 -58.44
#